data_AF-A0A2V9I5M6-F1
#
_entry.id   AF-A0A2V9I5M6-F1
#
_cell.length_a   1.000
_cell.length_b   1.000
_cell.length_c   1.000
_cell.angle_alpha   90.00
_cell.angle_beta   90.00
_cell.angle_gamma   90.00
#
_symmetry.space_group_name_H-M   'P 1'
#
loop_
_entity.id
_entity.type
_entity.pdbx_description
1 polymer ?
#
loop_
_entity_poly.entity_id
_entity_poly.type
_entity_poly.pdbx_seq_one_letter_code
_entity_poly.pdbx_strand_id
1 'polypeptide(L)'
;MMSISRLVQGVSPVFFLACLLVSTAAHGQVSTASVNGTVRDSTGAVVPGANVLLRGVETGVERPTITNEVGNYLFLNILPGAYTLE
;
A
#
# COMPACT_ATOMS: atom_id res chain seq x y z
N MET A 1 -35.13 25.62 34.59
CA MET A 1 -33.82 25.01 34.27
C MET A 1 -34.09 23.65 33.65
N MET A 2 -34.00 23.56 32.32
CA MET A 2 -34.40 22.39 31.53
C MET A 2 -33.34 21.29 31.69
N SER A 3 -33.74 20.16 32.29
CA SER A 3 -32.83 19.06 32.61
C SER A 3 -32.24 18.46 31.35
N ILE A 4 -30.91 18.54 31.22
CA ILE A 4 -30.10 17.98 30.13
C ILE A 4 -30.28 16.45 29.98
N SER A 5 -30.82 15.78 31.01
CA SER A 5 -31.04 14.33 31.04
C SER A 5 -32.04 13.81 30.00
N ARG A 6 -32.96 14.63 29.48
CA ARG A 6 -33.94 14.20 28.46
C ARG A 6 -33.40 14.24 27.03
N LEU A 7 -32.27 14.91 26.79
CA LEU A 7 -31.69 15.04 25.46
C LEU A 7 -31.02 13.74 24.98
N VAL A 8 -30.60 12.87 25.91
CA VAL A 8 -29.90 11.61 25.63
C VAL A 8 -30.86 10.41 25.57
N GLN A 9 -32.11 10.57 26.05
CA GLN A 9 -33.12 9.49 26.10
C GLN A 9 -33.77 9.15 24.74
N GLY A 10 -33.49 9.93 23.68
CA GLY A 10 -34.13 9.76 22.37
C GLY A 10 -33.44 8.79 21.41
N VAL A 11 -32.27 8.27 21.76
CA VAL A 11 -31.51 7.40 20.86
C VAL A 11 -31.88 5.94 21.17
N SER A 12 -32.72 5.36 20.31
CA SER A 12 -33.10 3.94 20.44
C SER A 12 -31.84 3.06 20.45
N PRO A 13 -31.71 2.08 21.37
CA PRO A 13 -30.58 1.15 21.38
C PRO A 13 -30.48 0.35 20.07
N VAL A 14 -31.60 0.19 19.36
CA VAL A 14 -31.65 -0.41 18.01
C VAL A 14 -30.95 0.48 16.99
N PHE A 15 -31.12 1.80 17.08
CA PHE A 15 -30.45 2.76 16.21
C PHE A 15 -28.94 2.77 16.46
N PHE A 16 -28.53 2.73 17.74
CA PHE A 16 -27.12 2.68 18.12
C PHE A 16 -26.45 1.36 17.65
N LEU A 17 -27.15 0.23 17.79
CA LEU A 17 -26.70 -1.06 17.31
C LEU A 17 -26.62 -1.12 15.78
N ALA A 18 -27.59 -0.52 15.08
CA ALA A 18 -27.58 -0.41 13.61
C ALA A 18 -26.38 0.41 13.10
N CYS A 19 -26.02 1.52 13.78
CA CYS A 19 -24.82 2.28 13.46
C CYS A 19 -23.53 1.45 13.66
N LEU A 20 -23.45 0.66 14.74
CA LEU A 20 -22.30 -0.24 14.97
C LEU A 20 -22.19 -1.32 13.88
N LEU A 21 -23.31 -1.88 13.43
CA LEU A 21 -23.36 -2.91 12.40
C LEU A 21 -22.94 -2.39 11.02
N VAL A 22 -23.24 -1.13 10.69
CA VAL A 22 -22.76 -0.48 9.45
C VAL A 22 -21.25 -0.22 9.47
N SER A 23 -20.66 -0.08 10.66
CA SER A 23 -19.23 0.24 10.82
C SER A 23 -18.29 -0.90 10.40
N THR A 24 -18.78 -2.15 10.33
CA THR A 24 -17.97 -3.32 9.99
C THR A 24 -17.73 -3.51 8.49
N ALA A 25 -18.44 -2.75 7.63
CA ALA A 25 -18.32 -2.84 6.17
C ALA A 25 -17.16 -2.02 5.58
N ALA A 26 -16.34 -1.38 6.40
CA ALA A 26 -15.17 -0.62 5.95
C ALA A 26 -13.98 -1.56 5.71
N HIS A 27 -13.88 -2.16 4.53
CA HIS A 27 -12.67 -2.87 4.10
C HIS A 27 -11.62 -1.87 3.60
N GLY A 28 -10.68 -1.50 4.47
CA GLY A 28 -9.54 -0.63 4.16
C GLY A 28 -8.18 -1.34 4.06
N GLN A 29 -8.14 -2.67 4.17
CA GLN A 29 -6.87 -3.41 4.14
C GLN A 29 -6.38 -3.60 2.72
N VAL A 30 -5.37 -2.84 2.32
CA VAL A 30 -4.57 -3.10 1.11
C VAL A 30 -3.25 -3.69 1.57
N SER A 31 -2.99 -4.95 1.21
CA SER A 31 -1.67 -5.54 1.40
C SER A 31 -0.79 -5.11 0.23
N THR A 32 0.24 -4.33 0.50
CA THR A 32 1.27 -3.99 -0.48
C THR A 32 2.66 -4.30 0.07
N ALA A 33 3.61 -4.46 -0.84
CA ALA A 33 5.01 -4.62 -0.56
C ALA A 33 5.83 -3.48 -1.19
N SER A 34 7.08 -3.38 -0.76
CA SER A 34 8.10 -2.56 -1.41
C SER A 34 9.22 -3.47 -1.90
N VAL A 35 9.73 -3.19 -3.10
CA VAL A 35 10.87 -3.91 -3.69
C VAL A 35 12.01 -2.92 -3.84
N ASN A 36 13.16 -3.21 -3.26
CA ASN A 36 14.35 -2.37 -3.36
C ASN A 36 15.61 -3.21 -3.52
N GLY A 37 16.68 -2.57 -3.97
CA GLY A 37 17.97 -3.21 -4.13
C GLY A 37 19.00 -2.23 -4.68
N THR A 38 20.18 -2.76 -4.99
CA THR A 38 21.30 -2.02 -5.55
C THR A 38 21.80 -2.73 -6.79
N VAL A 39 21.92 -2.01 -7.91
CA VAL A 39 22.53 -2.54 -9.14
C VAL A 39 24.05 -2.41 -9.04
N ARG A 40 24.74 -3.51 -9.32
CA ARG A 40 26.20 -3.57 -9.38
C ARG A 40 26.65 -4.23 -10.68
N ASP A 41 27.81 -3.83 -11.17
CA ASP A 41 28.45 -4.45 -12.33
C ASP A 41 29.29 -5.69 -11.94
N SER A 42 29.92 -6.31 -12.95
CA SER A 42 30.77 -7.49 -12.78
C SER A 42 32.02 -7.28 -11.89
N THR A 43 32.43 -6.03 -11.68
CA THR A 43 33.54 -5.66 -10.77
C THR A 43 33.06 -5.43 -9.34
N GLY A 44 31.74 -5.37 -9.13
CA GLY A 44 31.10 -5.06 -7.86
C GLY A 44 30.88 -3.58 -7.61
N ALA A 45 31.19 -2.71 -8.58
CA ALA A 45 30.91 -1.28 -8.49
C ALA A 45 29.41 -1.01 -8.67
N VAL A 46 28.89 0.01 -7.98
CA VAL A 46 27.49 0.42 -8.14
C VAL A 46 27.27 1.04 -9.52
N VAL A 47 26.08 0.85 -10.09
CA VAL A 47 25.72 1.40 -11.41
C VAL A 47 24.64 2.45 -11.25
N PRO A 48 24.98 3.74 -11.30
CA PRO A 48 24.00 4.83 -11.37
C PRO A 48 23.31 4.89 -12.74
N GLY A 49 22.07 5.38 -12.78
CA GLY A 49 21.34 5.57 -14.04
C GLY A 49 20.92 4.27 -14.76
N ALA A 50 21.03 3.10 -14.14
CA ALA A 50 20.53 1.85 -14.70
C ALA A 50 19.00 1.88 -14.76
N ASN A 51 18.45 1.49 -15.92
CA ASN A 51 17.01 1.24 -16.06
C ASN A 51 16.70 -0.09 -15.39
N VAL A 52 15.71 -0.10 -14.50
CA VAL A 52 15.22 -1.29 -13.81
C VAL A 52 13.73 -1.42 -14.08
N LEU A 53 13.31 -2.57 -14.58
CA LEU A 53 11.93 -2.86 -14.94
C LEU A 53 11.37 -3.96 -14.05
N LEU A 54 10.35 -3.64 -13.26
CA LEU A 54 9.59 -4.64 -12.52
C LEU A 54 8.34 -5.02 -13.32
N ARG A 55 8.22 -6.29 -13.70
CA ARG A 55 7.14 -6.80 -14.55
C ARG A 55 6.34 -7.88 -13.84
N GLY A 56 5.03 -7.70 -13.71
CA GLY A 56 4.15 -8.72 -13.15
C GLY A 56 4.02 -9.91 -14.09
N VAL A 57 4.35 -11.12 -13.62
CA VAL A 57 4.35 -12.34 -14.45
C VAL A 57 2.94 -12.66 -14.95
N GLU A 58 1.95 -12.52 -14.08
CA GLU A 58 0.56 -12.86 -14.39
C GLU A 58 -0.18 -11.69 -15.06
N THR A 59 0.14 -10.46 -14.67
CA THR A 59 -0.60 -9.26 -15.09
C THR A 59 0.02 -8.56 -16.30
N GLY A 60 1.30 -8.81 -16.60
CA GLY A 60 2.07 -8.08 -17.60
C GLY A 60 2.30 -6.61 -17.24
N VAL A 61 1.90 -6.15 -16.05
CA VAL A 61 2.04 -4.75 -15.63
C VAL A 61 3.52 -4.45 -15.41
N GLU A 62 3.99 -3.43 -16.09
CA GLU A 62 5.38 -2.98 -16.06
C GLU A 62 5.51 -1.69 -15.24
N ARG A 63 6.54 -1.64 -14.39
CA ARG A 63 6.90 -0.47 -13.59
C ARG A 63 8.40 -0.19 -13.80
N PRO A 64 8.76 0.81 -14.62
CA PRO A 64 10.15 1.22 -14.77
C PRO A 64 10.58 2.13 -13.61
N THR A 65 11.86 2.06 -13.25
CA THR A 65 12.54 3.01 -12.37
C THR A 65 14.00 3.15 -12.80
N ILE A 66 14.69 4.15 -12.27
CA ILE A 66 16.12 4.40 -12.53
C ILE A 66 16.87 4.39 -11.21
N THR A 67 18.03 3.75 -11.18
CA THR A 67 18.89 3.75 -9.99
C THR A 67 19.51 5.12 -9.71
N ASN A 68 19.60 5.49 -8.44
CA ASN A 68 20.23 6.74 -8.00
C ASN A 68 21.78 6.70 -8.05
N GLU A 69 22.45 7.73 -7.51
CA GLU A 69 23.91 7.91 -7.54
C GLU A 69 24.69 6.82 -6.81
N VAL A 70 24.04 6.09 -5.91
CA VAL A 70 24.62 4.93 -5.19
C VAL A 70 24.12 3.59 -5.73
N GLY A 71 23.48 3.59 -6.91
CA GLY A 71 22.98 2.40 -7.59
C GLY A 71 21.69 1.81 -7.02
N ASN A 72 21.01 2.51 -6.09
CA ASN A 72 19.81 2.00 -5.44
C ASN A 72 18.55 2.25 -6.27
N TYR A 73 17.63 1.29 -6.27
CA TYR A 73 16.27 1.43 -6.82
C TYR A 73 15.21 1.12 -5.75
N LEU A 74 14.01 1.65 -5.94
CA LEU A 74 12.86 1.43 -5.06
C LEU A 74 11.55 1.41 -5.86
N PHE A 75 10.76 0.37 -5.61
CA PHE A 75 9.36 0.28 -6.01
C PHE A 75 8.49 0.21 -4.77
N LEU A 76 7.47 1.06 -4.72
CA LEU A 76 6.50 1.10 -3.62
C LEU A 76 5.15 0.57 -4.08
N ASN A 77 4.32 0.16 -3.13
CA ASN A 77 2.94 -0.23 -3.36
C ASN A 77 2.80 -1.34 -4.42
N ILE A 78 3.67 -2.35 -4.32
CA ILE A 78 3.59 -3.55 -5.16
C ILE A 78 2.51 -4.45 -4.60
N LEU A 79 1.58 -4.89 -5.45
CA LEU A 79 0.58 -5.87 -5.05
C LEU A 79 1.24 -7.25 -4.90
N PRO A 80 0.75 -8.12 -4.00
CA PRO A 80 1.24 -9.49 -3.92
C PRO A 80 1.10 -10.23 -5.27
N GLY A 81 2.15 -10.96 -5.64
CA GLY A 81 2.19 -11.70 -6.90
C GLY A 81 3.61 -12.06 -7.32
N ALA A 82 3.76 -12.79 -8.42
CA ALA A 82 5.05 -13.09 -9.02
C ALA A 82 5.49 -11.96 -9.96
N TYR A 83 6.76 -11.57 -9.87
CA TYR A 83 7.36 -10.52 -10.68
C TYR A 83 8.72 -10.96 -11.23
N THR A 84 9.04 -10.52 -12.44
CA THR A 84 10.40 -10.51 -12.98
C THR A 84 11.00 -9.13 -12.82
N LEU A 85 12.32 -9.10 -12.60
CA LEU A 85 13.13 -7.89 -12.55
C LEU A 85 14.13 -7.96 -13.69
N GLU A 86 14.12 -6.94 -14.54
CA GLU A 86 15.01 -6.78 -15.69
C GLU A 86 15.83 -5.49 -15.58
#